data_AF-A0A9D4LZR4-F1
#
_entry.id   AF-A0A9D4LZR4-F1
#
_cell.length_a   1.000
_cell.length_b   1.000
_cell.length_c   1.000
_cell.angle_alpha   90.00
_cell.angle_beta   90.00
_cell.angle_gamma   90.00
#
_symmetry.space_group_name_H-M   'P 1'
#
loop_
_entity.id
_entity.type
_entity.pdbx_description
1 polymer ?
#
loop_
_entity_poly.entity_id
_entity_poly.type
_entity_poly.pdbx_seq_one_letter_code
_entity_poly.pdbx_strand_id
1 'polypeptide(L)' 'MIDEGHGFTSHPKVCKKYIEIIADTKGNRTYLTRKCRDGLFWDQYKTTCRRPEDVNCPNGTKT' A
#
# COMPACT_ATOMS: atom_id res chain seq x y z
N MET A 1 6.54 -5.15 5.69
CA MET A 1 6.68 -5.65 7.07
C MET A 1 5.28 -6.08 7.51
N ILE A 2 5.14 -7.29 8.06
CA ILE A 2 3.87 -7.78 8.62
C ILE A 2 4.07 -7.72 10.13
N ASP A 3 3.35 -6.85 10.80
CA ASP A 3 3.36 -6.69 12.25
C ASP A 3 2.01 -7.15 12.80
N GLU A 4 2.01 -7.99 13.83
CA GLU A 4 0.80 -8.56 14.46
C GLU A 4 -0.24 -9.16 13.47
N GLY A 5 0.24 -9.72 12.35
CA GLY A 5 -0.61 -10.28 11.31
C GLY A 5 -1.15 -9.28 10.29
N HIS A 6 -0.79 -7.99 10.39
CA HIS A 6 -1.12 -6.97 9.40
C HIS A 6 0.12 -6.41 8.71
N GLY A 7 0.08 -6.26 7.39
CA GLY A 7 1.17 -5.67 6.62
C GLY A 7 0.68 -4.85 5.44
N PHE A 8 1.58 -4.04 4.89
CA PHE A 8 1.27 -3.19 3.74
C PHE A 8 2.42 -3.20 2.73
N THR A 9 2.06 -3.24 1.45
CA THR A 9 3.00 -3.11 0.33
C THR A 9 2.43 -2.24 -0.79
N SER A 10 3.28 -1.55 -1.56
CA SER A 10 2.87 -0.75 -2.71
C SER A 10 2.16 -1.58 -3.77
N HIS A 11 1.13 -1.02 -4.40
CA HIS A 11 0.56 -1.63 -5.59
C HIS A 11 1.55 -1.49 -6.77
N PRO A 12 1.79 -2.56 -7.54
CA PRO A 12 2.89 -2.59 -8.52
C PRO A 12 2.70 -1.65 -9.72
N LYS A 13 1.47 -1.19 -9.98
CA LYS A 13 1.11 -0.40 -11.18
C LYS A 13 0.40 0.93 -10.91
N VAL A 14 -0.07 1.19 -9.69
CA VAL A 14 -1.00 2.32 -9.44
C VAL A 14 -0.63 2.97 -8.11
N CYS A 15 -0.06 4.17 -8.15
CA CYS A 15 0.47 4.86 -6.97
C CYS A 15 -0.61 5.16 -5.91
N LYS A 16 -1.85 5.32 -6.37
CA LYS A 16 -3.01 5.56 -5.53
C LYS A 16 -3.53 4.30 -4.81
N LYS A 17 -2.97 3.12 -5.12
CA LYS A 17 -3.37 1.85 -4.52
C LYS A 17 -2.22 1.25 -3.72
N TYR A 18 -2.59 0.45 -2.74
CA TYR A 18 -1.67 -0.37 -1.96
C TYR A 18 -2.33 -1.71 -1.64
N ILE A 19 -1.53 -2.66 -1.20
CA ILE A 19 -2.00 -3.99 -0.81
C ILE A 19 -1.85 -4.09 0.70
N GLU A 20 -2.98 -4.26 1.37
CA GLU A 20 -3.06 -4.69 2.76
C GLU A 20 -2.95 -6.22 2.81
N ILE A 21 -2.12 -6.72 3.70
CA ILE A 21 -1.83 -8.14 3.89
C ILE A 21 -2.32 -8.50 5.28
N ILE A 22 -3.26 -9.44 5.37
CA ILE A 22 -3.78 -9.95 6.64
C ILE A 22 -3.36 -11.40 6.75
N ALA A 23 -2.60 -11.74 7.78
CA ALA A 23 -2.17 -13.08 8.09
C ALA A 23 -2.99 -13.63 9.27
N ASP A 24 -3.55 -14.83 9.11
CA ASP A 24 -4.22 -15.53 10.22
C ASP A 24 -3.21 -16.28 11.10
N THR A 25 -3.70 -16.82 12.23
CA THR A 25 -2.88 -17.61 13.16
C THR A 25 -2.38 -18.93 12.59
N LYS A 26 -2.87 -19.36 11.42
CA LYS A 26 -2.46 -20.56 10.69
C LYS A 26 -1.42 -20.25 9.59
N GLY A 27 -1.07 -18.98 9.41
CA GLY A 27 -0.12 -18.51 8.41
C GLY A 27 -0.72 -18.26 7.02
N ASN A 28 -2.04 -18.37 6.85
CA ASN A 28 -2.69 -17.98 5.59
C ASN A 28 -2.64 -16.47 5.44
N ARG A 29 -2.41 -15.98 4.22
CA ARG A 29 -2.34 -14.54 3.91
C ARG A 29 -3.44 -14.14 2.94
N THR A 30 -4.21 -13.14 3.30
CA THR A 30 -5.18 -12.47 2.44
C THR A 30 -4.61 -11.13 1.97
N TYR A 31 -4.68 -10.89 0.66
CA TYR A 31 -4.16 -9.68 0.01
C TYR A 31 -5.33 -8.83 -0.49
N LEU A 32 -5.52 -7.66 0.12
CA LEU A 32 -6.61 -6.75 -0.17
C LEU A 32 -6.07 -5.50 -0.85
N THR A 33 -6.54 -5.21 -2.07
CA THR A 33 -6.19 -3.96 -2.75
C THR A 33 -7.01 -2.82 -2.14
N ARG A 34 -6.31 -1.85 -1.56
CA ARG A 34 -6.87 -0.62 -1.00
C ARG A 34 -6.51 0.57 -1.88
N LYS A 35 -7.29 1.65 -1.77
CA LYS A 35 -7.10 2.89 -2.53
C LYS A 35 -6.99 4.05 -1.54
N CYS A 36 -6.00 4.91 -1.73
CA CYS A 36 -5.89 6.18 -1.04
C CYS A 36 -7.04 7.12 -1.44
N ARG A 37 -7.33 8.09 -0.57
CA ARG A 37 -8.27 9.18 -0.88
C ARG A 37 -7.80 9.95 -2.12
N ASP A 38 -8.72 10.66 -2.75
CA ASP A 38 -8.43 11.42 -3.96
C ASP A 38 -7.33 12.46 -3.69
N GLY A 39 -6.38 12.55 -4.63
CA GLY A 39 -5.19 13.41 -4.50
C GLY A 39 -4.04 12.84 -3.66
N LEU A 40 -4.15 11.64 -3.07
CA LEU A 40 -3.07 11.04 -2.27
C LEU A 40 -2.53 9.74 -2.88
N PHE A 41 -1.23 9.47 -2.70
CA PHE A 41 -0.54 8.25 -3.11
C PHE A 41 0.03 7.50 -1.91
N TRP A 42 0.20 6.19 -2.07
CA TRP A 42 0.75 5.34 -1.02
C TRP A 42 2.26 5.56 -0.85
N ASP A 43 2.67 5.97 0.34
CA ASP A 43 4.06 6.03 0.75
C ASP A 43 4.45 4.76 1.51
N GLN A 44 5.25 3.90 0.88
CA GLN A 44 5.69 2.64 1.49
C GLN A 44 6.61 2.85 2.69
N TYR A 45 7.38 3.94 2.72
CA TYR A 45 8.35 4.22 3.78
C TYR A 45 7.67 4.77 5.03
N LYS A 46 6.58 5.53 4.84
CA LYS A 46 5.75 6.06 5.93
C LYS A 46 4.52 5.21 6.24
N THR A 47 4.29 4.16 5.47
CA THR A 47 3.13 3.26 5.57
C THR A 47 1.80 4.01 5.66
N THR A 48 1.64 5.05 4.85
CA THR A 48 0.45 5.91 4.85
C THR A 48 0.24 6.59 3.50
N CYS A 49 -0.95 7.14 3.27
CA CYS A 49 -1.25 7.93 2.08
C CYS A 49 -0.73 9.37 2.26
N ARG A 50 0.13 9.83 1.36
CA ARG A 50 0.71 11.18 1.36
C ARG A 50 0.49 11.89 0.03
N ARG A 51 0.85 13.18 -0.01
CA ARG A 51 0.75 13.97 -1.23
C ARG A 51 1.73 13.47 -2.30
N PRO A 52 1.38 13.53 -3.60
CA PRO A 52 2.20 12.98 -4.68
C PRO A 52 3.62 13.51 -4.75
N GLU A 53 3.85 14.76 -4.34
CA GLU A 53 5.18 15.40 -4.27
C GLU A 53 6.11 14.75 -3.25
N ASP A 54 5.56 14.08 -2.24
CA ASP A 54 6.32 13.44 -1.16
C ASP A 54 6.54 11.94 -1.38
N VAL A 55 5.91 11.35 -2.41
CA VAL A 55 5.85 9.90 -2.60
C VAL A 55 6.70 9.46 -3.78
N ASN A 56 7.66 8.57 -3.51
CA ASN A 56 8.40 7.89 -4.55
C ASN A 56 7.60 6.66 -5.05
N CYS A 57 7.02 6.79 -6.25
CA CYS A 57 6.28 5.73 -6.92
C CYS A 57 6.90 5.45 -8.30
N PRO A 58 7.96 4.64 -8.37
CA PRO A 58 8.76 4.50 -9.59
C PRO A 58 8.05 3.73 -10.71
N ASN A 59 7.10 2.86 -10.36
CA ASN A 59 6.48 1.91 -11.30
C ASN A 59 4.97 2.14 -11.50
N GLY A 60 4.39 3.18 -10.91
CA GLY A 60 2.95 3.39 -10.93
C GLY A 60 2.51 4.54 -11.82
N THR A 61 1.38 4.36 -12.49
CA THR A 61 0.71 5.45 -13.19
C THR A 61 0.14 6.41 -12.14
N LYS A 62 0.39 7.73 -12.30
CA LYS A 62 -0.12 8.81 -11.44
C LYS A 62 -1.55 9.26 -11.80
N THR A 63 -2.26 8.47 -12.59
CA THR A 63 -3.60 8.78 -13.12
C THR A 63 -4.70 8.64 -12.08
#